data_AF-W9B732-F1
#
_entry.id   AF-W9B732-F1
#
_cell.length_a   1.000
_cell.length_b   1.000
_cell.length_c   1.000
_cell.angle_alpha   90.00
_cell.angle_beta   90.00
_cell.angle_gamma   90.00
#
_symmetry.space_group_name_H-M   'P 1'
#
loop_
_entity.id
_entity.type
_entity.pdbx_description
1 polymer ?
#
loop_
_entity_poly.entity_id
_entity_poly.type
_entity_poly.pdbx_seq_one_letter_code
_entity_poly.pdbx_strand_id
1 'polypeptide(L)'
;MATLAVISHRVGLHDLLTHLHLLQDTLRHQGAWGYLVYAALFIIATLCLIPGSLLVIAGGMLFGPLTGSLLSFAAATLASSLSFLIARWLGRDLLQRYVGHTTVFQAIERGIARSGCDFLILTRLVPLFPYNIQNYAYGLTAIRFWPFTLISAVTTLPGLVIYSVMASELAREGVTLAFALKLSLAGGLLFALVQIGKRFARARRVAACSEEVRHDPT
;
A
#
# COMPACT_ATOMS: atom_id res chain seq x y z
N MET A 1 -27.35 -1.68 -39.54
CA MET A 1 -26.19 -0.77 -39.75
C MET A 1 -26.53 0.71 -39.48
N ALA A 2 -27.77 1.19 -39.67
CA ALA A 2 -28.11 2.61 -39.44
C ALA A 2 -28.44 3.00 -37.97
N THR A 3 -28.70 2.03 -37.08
CA THR A 3 -29.12 2.30 -35.69
C THR A 3 -27.96 2.45 -34.70
N LEU A 4 -26.79 1.87 -34.98
CA LEU A 4 -25.59 2.01 -34.14
C LEU A 4 -24.86 3.35 -34.32
N ALA A 5 -24.99 3.97 -35.50
CA ALA A 5 -24.40 5.29 -35.78
C ALA A 5 -25.10 6.43 -35.04
N VAL A 6 -26.42 6.32 -34.81
CA VAL A 6 -27.21 7.35 -34.14
C VAL A 6 -27.02 7.32 -32.62
N ILE A 7 -26.75 6.15 -32.03
CA ILE A 7 -26.43 6.03 -30.61
C ILE A 7 -25.04 6.62 -30.31
N SER A 8 -24.08 6.45 -31.23
CA SER A 8 -22.76 7.10 -31.17
C SER A 8 -22.86 8.64 -31.15
N HIS A 9 -23.88 9.22 -31.79
CA HIS A 9 -24.09 10.67 -31.84
C HIS A 9 -24.90 11.23 -30.65
N ARG A 10 -25.61 10.37 -29.88
CA ARG A 10 -26.42 10.77 -28.71
C ARG A 10 -25.67 10.66 -27.39
N VAL A 11 -24.60 9.87 -27.35
CA VAL A 11 -23.69 9.84 -26.22
C VAL A 11 -22.58 10.82 -26.57
N GLY A 12 -22.52 11.95 -25.86
CA GLY A 12 -21.45 12.96 -26.00
C GLY A 12 -20.08 12.42 -25.58
N LEU A 13 -19.73 11.20 -25.97
CA LEU A 13 -18.47 10.50 -25.72
C LEU A 13 -17.34 11.14 -26.52
N HIS A 14 -17.63 11.62 -27.74
CA HIS A 14 -16.66 12.35 -28.55
C HIS A 14 -16.41 13.75 -27.98
N ASP A 15 -17.45 14.44 -27.52
CA ASP A 15 -17.30 15.71 -26.81
C ASP A 15 -16.61 15.52 -25.46
N LEU A 16 -16.91 14.46 -24.72
CA LEU A 16 -16.27 14.13 -23.44
C LEU A 16 -14.77 13.79 -23.63
N LEU A 17 -14.40 13.09 -24.71
CA LEU A 17 -13.01 12.77 -25.04
C LEU A 17 -12.22 14.00 -25.52
N THR A 18 -12.87 14.91 -26.25
CA THR A 18 -12.26 16.16 -26.74
C THR A 18 -12.12 17.18 -25.60
N HIS A 19 -13.14 17.27 -24.72
CA HIS A 19 -13.08 18.08 -23.51
C HIS A 19 -12.12 17.48 -22.46
N LEU A 20 -11.90 16.17 -22.42
CA LEU A 20 -10.88 15.54 -21.55
C LEU A 20 -9.45 15.92 -21.96
N HIS A 21 -9.15 16.05 -23.26
CA HIS A 21 -7.85 16.55 -23.71
C HIS A 21 -7.65 18.02 -23.33
N LEU A 22 -8.68 18.86 -23.49
CA LEU A 22 -8.66 20.26 -23.06
C LEU A 22 -8.58 20.38 -21.53
N LEU A 23 -9.22 19.49 -20.77
CA LEU A 23 -9.10 19.43 -19.30
C LEU A 23 -7.71 18.96 -18.88
N GLN A 24 -7.11 17.99 -19.59
CA GLN A 24 -5.74 17.52 -19.35
C GLN A 24 -4.71 18.62 -19.63
N ASP A 25 -4.90 19.44 -20.67
CA ASP A 25 -4.03 20.58 -20.96
C ASP A 25 -4.25 21.75 -19.98
N THR A 26 -5.49 21.98 -19.53
CA THR A 26 -5.79 23.01 -18.52
C THR A 26 -5.34 22.60 -17.11
N LEU A 27 -5.42 21.32 -16.75
CA LEU A 27 -4.88 20.76 -15.50
C LEU A 27 -3.35 20.69 -15.53
N ARG A 28 -2.73 20.47 -16.69
CA ARG A 28 -1.28 20.69 -16.87
C ARG A 28 -0.91 22.16 -16.66
N HIS A 29 -1.79 23.09 -17.01
CA HIS A 29 -1.58 24.53 -16.83
C HIS A 29 -1.79 25.05 -15.39
N GLN A 30 -2.61 24.39 -14.56
CA GLN A 30 -2.70 24.63 -13.10
C GLN A 30 -1.75 23.72 -12.28
N GLY A 31 -0.89 22.96 -12.98
CA GLY A 31 -0.30 21.69 -12.53
C GLY A 31 0.35 21.67 -11.14
N ALA A 32 1.09 22.71 -10.75
CA ALA A 32 1.81 22.70 -9.46
C ALA A 32 0.86 22.69 -8.25
N TRP A 33 -0.27 23.41 -8.32
CA TRP A 33 -1.20 23.48 -7.19
C TRP A 33 -1.97 22.17 -7.00
N GLY A 34 -2.38 21.52 -8.09
CA GLY A 34 -3.01 20.20 -8.05
C GLY A 34 -2.12 19.15 -7.40
N TYR A 35 -0.81 19.18 -7.69
CA TYR A 35 0.14 18.26 -7.06
C TYR A 35 0.28 18.49 -5.55
N LEU A 36 0.35 19.75 -5.12
CA LEU A 36 0.45 20.11 -3.71
C LEU A 36 -0.81 19.71 -2.93
N VAL A 37 -2.00 20.02 -3.46
CA VAL A 37 -3.27 19.65 -2.84
C VAL A 37 -3.40 18.13 -2.73
N TYR A 38 -3.09 17.39 -3.79
CA TYR A 38 -3.11 15.93 -3.76
C TYR A 38 -2.14 15.38 -2.71
N ALA A 39 -0.89 15.86 -2.68
CA ALA A 39 0.10 15.39 -1.72
C ALA A 39 -0.32 15.69 -0.27
N ALA A 40 -0.85 16.90 -0.01
CA ALA A 40 -1.35 17.28 1.30
C ALA A 40 -2.53 16.40 1.73
N LEU A 41 -3.51 16.20 0.85
CA LEU A 41 -4.65 15.31 1.11
C LEU A 41 -4.20 13.87 1.34
N PHE A 42 -3.24 13.37 0.56
CA PHE A 42 -2.68 12.03 0.75
C PHE A 42 -2.08 11.90 2.14
N ILE A 43 -1.24 12.86 2.55
CA ILE A 43 -0.59 12.84 3.85
C ILE A 43 -1.62 12.89 4.97
N ILE A 44 -2.55 13.84 4.93
CA ILE A 44 -3.60 14.00 5.95
C ILE A 44 -4.46 12.73 6.03
N ALA A 45 -4.92 12.22 4.90
CA ALA A 45 -5.73 11.02 4.84
C ALA A 45 -4.99 9.80 5.41
N THR A 46 -3.72 9.63 5.08
CA THR A 46 -2.88 8.54 5.61
C THR A 46 -2.72 8.66 7.13
N LEU A 47 -2.53 9.88 7.65
CA LEU A 47 -2.47 10.15 9.09
C LEU A 47 -3.81 9.85 9.78
N CYS A 48 -4.93 10.10 9.09
CA CYS A 48 -6.27 9.71 9.52
C CYS A 48 -6.59 8.22 9.31
N LEU A 49 -5.57 7.38 9.05
CA LEU A 49 -5.68 5.94 8.81
C LEU A 49 -6.52 5.56 7.58
N ILE A 50 -6.80 6.50 6.67
CA ILE A 50 -7.49 6.22 5.39
C ILE A 50 -6.57 5.38 4.49
N PRO A 51 -7.03 4.27 3.89
CA PRO A 51 -6.20 3.39 3.08
C PRO A 51 -5.46 4.12 1.95
N GLY A 52 -4.12 4.06 1.99
CA GLY A 52 -3.24 4.69 1.01
C GLY A 52 -3.51 4.23 -0.44
N SER A 53 -3.99 3.01 -0.63
CA SER A 53 -4.32 2.46 -1.96
C SER A 53 -5.36 3.29 -2.70
N LEU A 54 -6.37 3.81 -2.01
CA LEU A 54 -7.41 4.66 -2.63
C LEU A 54 -6.79 5.94 -3.20
N LEU A 55 -5.87 6.53 -2.46
CA LEU A 55 -5.18 7.75 -2.85
C LEU A 55 -4.24 7.48 -4.04
N VAL A 56 -3.45 6.39 -3.99
CA VAL A 56 -2.58 5.99 -5.12
C VAL A 56 -3.39 5.78 -6.41
N ILE A 57 -4.55 5.11 -6.31
CA ILE A 57 -5.46 4.94 -7.46
C ILE A 57 -5.92 6.30 -7.98
N ALA A 58 -6.39 7.18 -7.10
CA ALA A 58 -6.80 8.54 -7.49
C ALA A 58 -5.65 9.30 -8.18
N GLY A 59 -4.43 9.24 -7.64
CA GLY A 59 -3.25 9.87 -8.25
C GLY A 59 -2.94 9.32 -9.64
N GLY A 60 -3.02 8.01 -9.84
CA GLY A 60 -2.83 7.36 -11.14
C GLY A 60 -3.90 7.74 -12.16
N MET A 61 -5.16 7.86 -11.74
CA MET A 61 -6.27 8.29 -12.60
C MET A 61 -6.16 9.77 -12.98
N LEU A 62 -5.75 10.64 -12.04
CA LEU A 62 -5.73 12.09 -12.23
C LEU A 62 -4.48 12.59 -12.97
N PHE A 63 -3.30 12.06 -12.63
CA PHE A 63 -2.01 12.57 -13.11
C PHE A 63 -1.28 11.61 -14.06
N GLY A 64 -1.87 10.46 -14.34
CA GLY A 64 -1.29 9.44 -15.19
C GLY A 64 -0.24 8.56 -14.48
N PRO A 65 0.38 7.63 -15.21
CA PRO A 65 1.14 6.55 -14.59
C PRO A 65 2.44 7.04 -13.96
N LEU A 66 3.19 7.91 -14.64
CA LEU A 66 4.51 8.37 -14.18
C LEU A 66 4.38 9.43 -13.07
N THR A 67 3.68 10.53 -13.35
CA THR A 67 3.51 11.63 -12.40
C THR A 67 2.70 11.19 -11.18
N GLY A 68 1.62 10.41 -11.38
CA GLY A 68 0.83 9.83 -10.30
C GLY A 68 1.68 8.91 -9.41
N SER A 69 2.54 8.09 -9.98
CA SER A 69 3.46 7.23 -9.20
C SER A 69 4.46 8.05 -8.40
N LEU A 70 5.15 9.01 -9.03
CA LEU A 70 6.16 9.82 -8.36
C LEU A 70 5.56 10.65 -7.22
N LEU A 71 4.42 11.27 -7.47
CA LEU A 71 3.74 12.11 -6.48
C LEU A 71 3.19 11.29 -5.32
N SER A 72 2.57 10.14 -5.61
CA SER A 72 2.09 9.22 -4.58
C SER A 72 3.24 8.61 -3.79
N PHE A 73 4.37 8.31 -4.43
CA PHE A 73 5.56 7.80 -3.76
C PHE A 73 6.14 8.81 -2.78
N ALA A 74 6.30 10.06 -3.22
CA ALA A 74 6.76 11.15 -2.35
C ALA A 74 5.79 11.37 -1.19
N ALA A 75 4.48 11.45 -1.47
CA ALA A 75 3.45 11.66 -0.45
C ALA A 75 3.37 10.49 0.54
N ALA A 76 3.41 9.23 0.08
CA ALA A 76 3.39 8.04 0.94
C ALA A 76 4.65 7.94 1.81
N THR A 77 5.81 8.28 1.26
CA THR A 77 7.07 8.32 2.01
C THR A 77 6.99 9.37 3.12
N LEU A 78 6.58 10.60 2.78
CA LEU A 78 6.39 11.67 3.76
C LEU A 78 5.35 11.31 4.82
N ALA A 79 4.20 10.78 4.41
CA ALA A 79 3.12 10.42 5.33
C ALA A 79 3.52 9.30 6.30
N SER A 80 4.21 8.27 5.81
CA SER A 80 4.70 7.17 6.64
C SER A 80 5.79 7.64 7.62
N SER A 81 6.73 8.48 7.15
CA SER A 81 7.72 9.14 8.00
C SER A 81 7.09 10.02 9.08
N LEU A 82 6.05 10.78 8.74
CA LEU A 82 5.35 11.64 9.69
C LEU A 82 4.56 10.82 10.73
N SER A 83 3.86 9.78 10.28
CA SER A 83 3.15 8.83 11.16
C SER A 83 4.11 8.20 12.17
N PHE A 84 5.29 7.77 11.70
CA PHE A 84 6.34 7.20 12.54
C PHE A 84 6.84 8.21 13.58
N LEU A 85 7.09 9.47 13.18
CA LEU A 85 7.59 10.50 14.09
C LEU A 85 6.54 10.90 15.13
N ILE A 86 5.27 11.05 14.71
CA ILE A 86 4.16 11.30 15.61
C ILE A 86 4.06 10.19 16.66
N ALA A 87 4.11 8.93 16.23
CA ALA A 87 4.09 7.81 17.17
C ALA A 87 5.30 7.80 18.11
N ARG A 88 6.50 8.09 17.58
CA ARG A 88 7.75 8.11 18.35
C ARG A 88 7.74 9.20 19.42
N TRP A 89 7.25 10.39 19.12
CA TRP A 89 7.30 11.52 20.05
C TRP A 89 6.10 11.57 21.00
N LEU A 90 4.89 11.24 20.52
CA LEU A 90 3.69 11.35 21.36
C LEU A 90 3.34 10.03 22.04
N GLY A 91 3.62 8.88 21.39
CA GLY A 91 3.12 7.59 21.84
C GLY A 91 4.14 6.71 22.57
N ARG A 92 5.44 6.87 22.29
CA ARG A 92 6.47 5.96 22.83
C ARG A 92 6.57 6.02 24.36
N ASP A 93 6.59 7.21 24.94
CA ASP A 93 6.71 7.38 26.39
C ASP A 93 5.49 6.85 27.13
N LEU A 94 4.29 7.08 26.57
CA LEU A 94 3.05 6.50 27.10
C LEU A 94 3.09 4.98 27.04
N LEU A 95 3.46 4.40 25.90
CA LEU A 95 3.55 2.96 25.74
C LEU A 95 4.55 2.32 26.72
N GLN A 96 5.71 2.96 26.92
CA GLN A 96 6.70 2.49 27.89
C GLN A 96 6.18 2.53 29.32
N ARG A 97 5.43 3.58 29.70
CA ARG A 97 4.83 3.69 31.04
C ARG A 97 3.77 2.61 31.30
N TYR A 98 2.89 2.34 30.34
CA TYR A 98 1.77 1.42 30.54
C TYR A 98 2.12 -0.05 30.27
N VAL A 99 2.98 -0.32 29.29
CA VAL A 99 3.21 -1.68 28.74
C VAL A 99 4.69 -2.06 28.72
N GLY A 100 5.60 -1.17 29.10
CA GLY A 100 7.04 -1.41 29.09
C GLY A 100 7.51 -2.53 30.04
N HIS A 101 6.74 -2.77 31.11
CA HIS A 101 7.02 -3.83 32.08
C HIS A 101 6.57 -5.22 31.62
N THR A 102 5.76 -5.31 30.56
CA THR A 102 5.24 -6.59 30.08
C THR A 102 6.35 -7.40 29.41
N THR A 103 6.46 -8.68 29.77
CA THR A 103 7.44 -9.61 29.20
C THR A 103 7.36 -9.71 27.68
N VAL A 104 6.15 -9.67 27.13
CA VAL A 104 5.87 -9.66 25.69
C VAL A 104 6.47 -8.43 24.99
N PHE A 105 6.24 -7.23 25.53
CA PHE A 105 6.78 -5.99 24.94
C PHE A 105 8.31 -6.00 24.94
N GLN A 106 8.93 -6.42 26.05
CA GLN A 106 10.38 -6.52 26.14
C GLN A 106 10.97 -7.56 25.19
N ALA A 107 10.29 -8.68 24.97
CA ALA A 107 10.70 -9.68 23.99
C ALA A 107 10.65 -9.12 22.56
N ILE A 108 9.60 -8.40 22.21
CA ILE A 108 9.45 -7.72 20.91
C ILE A 108 10.56 -6.67 20.73
N GLU A 109 10.79 -5.80 21.72
CA GLU A 109 11.88 -4.81 21.73
C GLU A 109 13.24 -5.46 21.49
N ARG A 110 13.57 -6.53 22.21
CA ARG A 110 14.85 -7.24 22.07
C ARG A 110 14.99 -7.88 20.69
N GLY A 111 13.92 -8.46 20.15
CA GLY A 111 13.91 -9.02 18.80
C GLY A 111 14.14 -7.95 17.74
N ILE A 112 13.44 -6.82 17.85
CA ILE A 112 13.60 -5.68 16.94
C ILE A 112 14.99 -5.03 17.08
N ALA A 113 15.56 -4.98 18.27
CA ALA A 113 16.92 -4.45 18.47
C ALA A 113 17.99 -5.27 17.74
N ARG A 114 17.76 -6.59 17.57
CA ARG A 114 18.69 -7.49 16.86
C ARG A 114 18.45 -7.53 15.35
N SER A 115 17.20 -7.61 14.92
CA SER A 115 16.82 -7.88 13.53
C SER A 115 15.68 -6.98 13.02
N GLY A 116 15.60 -5.74 13.50
CA GLY A 116 14.50 -4.82 13.19
C GLY A 116 14.36 -4.48 11.70
N CYS A 117 15.47 -4.43 10.96
CA CYS A 117 15.42 -4.22 9.50
C CYS A 117 14.81 -5.42 8.78
N ASP A 118 15.21 -6.65 9.13
CA ASP A 118 14.66 -7.87 8.53
C ASP A 118 13.18 -8.01 8.86
N PHE A 119 12.81 -7.75 10.12
CA PHE A 119 11.42 -7.73 10.55
C PHE A 119 10.59 -6.74 9.73
N LEU A 120 11.10 -5.51 9.54
CA LEU A 120 10.44 -4.48 8.73
C LEU A 120 10.29 -4.90 7.26
N ILE A 121 11.34 -5.45 6.64
CA ILE A 121 11.27 -5.92 5.25
C ILE A 121 10.21 -7.01 5.12
N LEU A 122 10.25 -8.03 5.99
CA LEU A 122 9.33 -9.17 5.95
C LEU A 122 7.87 -8.74 6.11
N THR A 123 7.59 -7.84 7.05
CA THR A 123 6.24 -7.33 7.33
C THR A 123 5.71 -6.34 6.30
N ARG A 124 6.60 -5.67 5.54
CA ARG A 124 6.22 -4.87 4.37
C ARG A 124 5.94 -5.73 3.14
N LEU A 125 6.72 -6.79 2.94
CA LEU A 125 6.53 -7.72 1.82
C LEU A 125 5.34 -8.66 2.03
N VAL A 126 5.09 -9.08 3.27
CA VAL A 126 3.94 -9.89 3.66
C VAL A 126 2.94 -8.99 4.39
N PRO A 127 1.87 -8.51 3.72
CA PRO A 127 0.93 -7.55 4.29
C PRO A 127 0.00 -8.21 5.32
N LEU A 128 0.55 -8.56 6.49
CA LEU A 128 -0.18 -9.13 7.61
C LEU A 128 -1.07 -8.09 8.30
N PHE A 129 -0.65 -6.82 8.25
CA PHE A 129 -1.30 -5.71 8.93
C PHE A 129 -1.54 -4.53 7.97
N PRO A 130 -2.56 -3.69 8.21
CA PRO A 130 -2.79 -2.50 7.41
C PRO A 130 -1.58 -1.53 7.41
N TYR A 131 -1.21 -1.03 6.23
CA TYR A 131 -0.04 -0.17 6.02
C TYR A 131 0.03 1.02 7.00
N ASN A 132 -1.10 1.69 7.22
CA ASN A 132 -1.16 2.87 8.07
C ASN A 132 -0.87 2.53 9.53
N ILE A 133 -1.48 1.46 10.06
CA ILE A 133 -1.27 0.99 11.43
C ILE A 133 0.21 0.61 11.62
N GLN A 134 0.79 -0.07 10.63
CA GLN A 134 2.21 -0.42 10.67
C GLN A 134 3.11 0.82 10.82
N ASN A 135 2.83 1.92 10.10
CA ASN A 135 3.65 3.13 10.18
C ASN A 135 3.74 3.68 11.62
N TYR A 136 2.61 3.72 12.33
CA TYR A 136 2.57 4.12 13.74
C TYR A 136 3.24 3.08 14.64
N ALA A 137 2.97 1.79 14.42
CA ALA A 137 3.54 0.70 15.22
C ALA A 137 5.07 0.72 15.19
N TYR A 138 5.70 0.91 14.03
CA TYR A 138 7.16 1.01 13.96
C TYR A 138 7.72 2.22 14.70
N GLY A 139 7.02 3.35 14.69
CA GLY A 139 7.40 4.53 15.49
C GLY A 139 7.40 4.25 16.99
N LEU A 140 6.56 3.31 17.44
CA LEU A 140 6.52 2.84 18.82
C LEU A 140 7.56 1.78 19.15
N THR A 141 8.44 1.38 18.23
CA THR A 141 9.50 0.37 18.45
C THR A 141 10.90 0.99 18.49
N ALA A 142 11.93 0.18 18.76
CA ALA A 142 13.33 0.59 18.72
C ALA A 142 13.92 0.86 17.31
N ILE A 143 13.16 0.68 16.22
CA ILE A 143 13.64 0.91 14.84
C ILE A 143 14.04 2.38 14.67
N ARG A 144 15.13 2.65 13.94
CA ARG A 144 15.59 4.02 13.64
C ARG A 144 14.81 4.62 12.47
N PHE A 145 14.62 5.93 12.47
CA PHE A 145 13.84 6.66 11.46
C PHE A 145 14.30 6.43 10.01
N TRP A 146 15.61 6.51 9.75
CA TRP A 146 16.15 6.38 8.39
C TRP A 146 16.03 4.96 7.83
N PRO A 147 16.44 3.89 8.53
CA PRO A 147 16.15 2.53 8.11
C PRO A 147 14.67 2.30 7.84
N PHE A 148 13.79 2.78 8.73
CA PHE A 148 12.35 2.69 8.52
C PHE A 148 11.90 3.35 7.21
N THR A 149 12.27 4.61 7.00
CA THR A 149 11.84 5.41 5.85
C THR A 149 12.35 4.82 4.55
N LEU A 150 13.65 4.49 4.47
CA LEU A 150 14.27 3.97 3.24
C LEU A 150 13.75 2.59 2.88
N ILE A 151 13.69 1.66 3.85
CA ILE A 151 13.17 0.32 3.60
C ILE A 151 11.69 0.39 3.20
N SER A 152 10.89 1.20 3.89
CA SER A 152 9.47 1.37 3.55
C SER A 152 9.28 1.96 2.17
N ALA A 153 10.08 2.96 1.79
CA ALA A 153 10.04 3.56 0.46
C ALA A 153 10.35 2.51 -0.62
N VAL A 154 11.48 1.79 -0.49
CA VAL A 154 11.90 0.78 -1.46
C VAL A 154 10.89 -0.37 -1.58
N THR A 155 10.39 -0.87 -0.45
CA THR A 155 9.41 -1.98 -0.46
C THR A 155 8.04 -1.58 -1.00
N THR A 156 7.63 -0.33 -0.82
CA THR A 156 6.31 0.16 -1.28
C THR A 156 6.32 0.57 -2.75
N LEU A 157 7.47 1.00 -3.29
CA LEU A 157 7.59 1.56 -4.63
C LEU A 157 7.05 0.65 -5.75
N PRO A 158 7.38 -0.66 -5.82
CA PRO A 158 6.85 -1.53 -6.88
C PRO A 158 5.33 -1.63 -6.86
N GLY A 159 4.75 -1.85 -5.68
CA GLY A 159 3.29 -1.97 -5.52
C GLY A 159 2.57 -0.68 -5.89
N LEU A 160 3.14 0.46 -5.49
CA LEU A 160 2.58 1.77 -5.80
C LEU A 160 2.59 2.06 -7.31
N VAL A 161 3.69 1.77 -8.00
CA VAL A 161 3.78 1.93 -9.46
C VAL A 161 2.75 1.04 -10.17
N ILE A 162 2.63 -0.23 -9.77
CA ILE A 162 1.63 -1.14 -10.34
C ILE A 162 0.21 -0.58 -10.16
N TYR A 163 -0.15 -0.15 -8.95
CA TYR A 163 -1.47 0.44 -8.69
C TYR A 163 -1.73 1.69 -9.52
N SER A 164 -0.75 2.60 -9.59
CA SER A 164 -0.89 3.86 -10.34
C SER A 164 -1.02 3.61 -11.84
N VAL A 165 -0.24 2.67 -12.40
CA VAL A 165 -0.31 2.29 -13.82
C VAL A 165 -1.66 1.64 -14.13
N MET A 166 -2.09 0.65 -13.33
CA MET A 166 -3.39 -0.02 -13.52
C MET A 166 -4.55 0.98 -13.41
N ALA A 167 -4.48 1.92 -12.46
CA ALA A 167 -5.47 2.96 -12.29
C ALA A 167 -5.52 3.92 -13.48
N SER A 168 -4.36 4.30 -14.02
CA SER A 168 -4.29 5.13 -15.22
C SER A 168 -4.83 4.40 -16.47
N GLU A 169 -4.55 3.11 -16.63
CA GLU A 169 -5.09 2.29 -17.73
C GLU A 169 -6.62 2.23 -17.64
N LEU A 170 -7.15 1.95 -16.44
CA LEU A 170 -8.58 1.93 -16.17
C LEU A 170 -9.26 3.27 -16.46
N ALA A 171 -8.62 4.39 -16.13
CA ALA A 171 -9.17 5.73 -16.40
C ALA A 171 -9.22 6.08 -17.90
N ARG A 172 -8.27 5.58 -18.71
CA ARG A 172 -8.17 5.91 -20.14
C ARG A 172 -8.99 4.99 -21.03
N GLU A 173 -8.96 3.70 -20.73
CA GLU A 173 -9.53 2.66 -21.60
C GLU A 173 -10.80 2.02 -21.00
N GLY A 174 -11.10 2.30 -19.72
CA GLY A 174 -12.20 1.65 -19.01
C GLY A 174 -11.90 0.19 -18.69
N VAL A 175 -12.95 -0.58 -18.37
CA VAL A 175 -12.84 -2.01 -18.07
C VAL A 175 -12.78 -2.79 -19.38
N THR A 176 -11.57 -2.99 -19.90
CA THR A 176 -11.32 -3.82 -21.09
C THR A 176 -11.18 -5.30 -20.73
N LEU A 177 -11.33 -6.20 -21.71
CA LEU A 177 -11.06 -7.63 -21.52
C LEU A 177 -9.62 -7.87 -21.05
N ALA A 178 -8.65 -7.12 -21.59
CA ALA A 178 -7.25 -7.21 -21.18
C ALA A 178 -7.07 -6.81 -19.71
N PHE A 179 -7.71 -5.72 -19.27
CA PHE A 179 -7.70 -5.30 -17.86
C PHE A 179 -8.35 -6.36 -16.95
N ALA A 180 -9.51 -6.89 -17.35
CA ALA A 180 -10.20 -7.94 -16.60
C ALA A 180 -9.36 -9.22 -16.49
N LEU A 181 -8.66 -9.62 -17.55
CA LEU A 181 -7.73 -10.75 -17.53
C LEU A 181 -6.53 -10.49 -16.61
N LYS A 182 -5.90 -9.32 -16.68
CA LYS A 182 -4.80 -8.93 -15.77
C LYS A 182 -5.25 -9.01 -14.30
N LEU A 183 -6.41 -8.46 -13.99
CA LEU A 183 -6.97 -8.47 -12.64
C LEU A 183 -7.30 -9.89 -12.16
N SER A 184 -7.87 -10.71 -13.05
CA SER A 184 -8.21 -12.11 -12.75
C SER A 184 -6.96 -12.96 -12.50
N LEU A 185 -5.91 -12.77 -13.30
CA LEU A 185 -4.63 -13.44 -13.12
C LEU A 185 -3.95 -13.00 -11.83
N ALA A 186 -3.94 -11.70 -11.53
CA ALA A 186 -3.40 -11.17 -10.28
C ALA A 186 -4.16 -11.72 -9.05
N GLY A 187 -5.49 -11.74 -9.10
CA GLY A 187 -6.33 -12.32 -8.07
C GLY A 187 -6.12 -13.82 -7.90
N GLY A 188 -6.02 -14.56 -9.02
CA GLY A 188 -5.74 -16.00 -9.02
C GLY A 188 -4.37 -16.33 -8.44
N LEU A 189 -3.34 -15.56 -8.79
CA LEU A 189 -1.99 -15.69 -8.23
C LEU A 189 -1.99 -15.42 -6.72
N LEU A 190 -2.63 -14.32 -6.29
CA LEU A 190 -2.74 -13.99 -4.87
C LEU A 190 -3.46 -15.11 -4.10
N PHE A 191 -4.57 -15.62 -4.65
CA PHE A 191 -5.29 -16.76 -4.08
C PHE A 191 -4.40 -18.00 -3.98
N ALA A 192 -3.66 -18.34 -5.03
CA ALA A 192 -2.74 -19.48 -5.03
C ALA A 192 -1.64 -19.33 -3.96
N LEU A 193 -1.02 -18.15 -3.86
CA LEU A 193 -0.01 -17.86 -2.85
C LEU A 193 -0.56 -18.02 -1.42
N VAL A 194 -1.76 -17.51 -1.16
CA VAL A 194 -2.44 -17.69 0.13
C VAL A 194 -2.71 -19.17 0.43
N GLN A 195 -3.15 -19.94 -0.57
CA GLN A 195 -3.40 -21.38 -0.38
C GLN A 195 -2.11 -22.17 -0.14
N ILE A 196 -1.03 -21.85 -0.86
CA ILE A 196 0.29 -22.47 -0.66
C ILE A 196 0.80 -22.15 0.75
N GLY A 197 0.73 -20.88 1.17
CA GLY A 197 1.09 -20.47 2.53
C GLY A 197 0.30 -21.22 3.61
N LYS A 198 -1.01 -21.37 3.43
CA LYS A 198 -1.87 -22.16 4.33
C LYS A 198 -1.50 -23.64 4.35
N ARG A 199 -1.22 -24.24 3.19
CA ARG A 199 -0.81 -25.65 3.08
C ARG A 199 0.54 -25.89 3.76
N PHE A 200 1.50 -25.00 3.55
CA PHE A 200 2.82 -25.09 4.18
C PHE A 200 2.73 -24.93 5.70
N ALA A 201 1.93 -23.98 6.19
CA ALA A 201 1.69 -23.80 7.62
C ALA A 201 1.02 -25.03 8.26
N ARG A 202 0.07 -25.68 7.58
CA ARG A 202 -0.53 -26.95 8.04
C ARG A 202 0.49 -28.09 8.07
N ALA A 203 1.29 -28.26 7.02
CA ALA A 203 2.30 -29.31 6.95
C ALA A 203 3.31 -29.22 8.11
N ARG A 204 3.77 -28.00 8.44
CA ARG A 204 4.67 -27.78 9.58
C ARG A 204 4.01 -28.05 10.94
N ARG A 205 2.73 -27.69 11.12
CA ARG A 205 1.99 -27.99 12.37
C ARG A 205 1.81 -29.50 12.57
N VAL A 206 1.55 -30.25 11.50
CA VAL A 206 1.44 -31.73 11.56
C VAL A 206 2.79 -32.38 11.89
N ALA A 207 3.88 -31.87 11.32
CA ALA A 207 5.24 -32.34 11.62
C ALA A 207 5.63 -32.10 13.08
N ALA A 208 5.37 -30.89 13.62
CA ALA A 208 5.67 -30.57 15.02
C ALA A 208 4.87 -31.43 16.01
N CYS A 209 3.57 -31.65 15.77
CA CYS A 209 2.73 -32.54 16.57
C CYS A 209 3.22 -33.99 16.53
N SER A 210 3.71 -34.45 15.37
CA SER A 210 4.24 -35.81 15.21
C SER A 210 5.59 -36.03 15.91
N GLU A 211 6.42 -34.99 16.05
CA GLU A 211 7.66 -35.03 16.84
C GLU A 211 7.36 -35.03 18.35
N GLU A 212 6.39 -34.23 18.80
CA GLU A 212 5.97 -34.16 20.21
C GLU A 212 5.43 -35.51 20.71
N VAL A 213 4.61 -36.19 19.89
CA VAL A 213 4.10 -37.55 20.19
C VAL A 213 5.20 -38.62 20.18
N ARG A 214 6.31 -38.42 19.46
CA ARG A 214 7.44 -39.38 19.38
C ARG A 214 8.42 -39.25 20.55
N HIS A 215 8.43 -38.12 21.24
CA HIS A 215 9.34 -37.81 22.36
C HIS A 215 8.69 -37.88 23.74
N ASP A 216 7.48 -38.40 23.85
CA ASP A 216 6.84 -38.76 25.13
C ASP A 216 6.98 -40.27 25.38
N PRO A 217 8.04 -40.75 26.06
CA PRO A 217 8.12 -42.13 26.49
C PRO A 217 7.34 -42.27 27.80
N THR A 218 6.07 -42.68 27.69
CA THR A 218 5.38 -43.36 28.80
C THR A 218 6.06 -44.67 29.13
#